data_AF-A0A1A6HCA3-F1
#
_entry.id   AF-A0A1A6HCA3-F1
#
_cell.length_a   1.000
_cell.length_b   1.000
_cell.length_c   1.000
_cell.angle_alpha   90.00
_cell.angle_beta   90.00
_cell.angle_gamma   90.00
#
_symmetry.space_group_name_H-M   'P 1'
#
loop_
_entity.id
_entity.type
_entity.pdbx_description
1 polymer ?
#
loop_
_entity_poly.entity_id
_entity_poly.type
_entity_poly.pdbx_seq_one_letter_code
_entity_poly.pdbx_strand_id
1 'polypeptide(L)' 'MNTEVIQNPRHLVKGKEQKAKMDCTPIKGHSYVYWYYKKPGEELKFLVYFQNADIIDKT' A
#
# COMPACT_ATOMS: atom_id res chain seq x y z
N MET A 1 10.55 16.57 9.85
CA MET A 1 10.75 15.72 8.65
C MET A 1 9.93 14.46 8.87
N ASN A 2 9.04 14.06 7.97
CA ASN A 2 8.39 12.74 8.07
C ASN A 2 9.44 11.70 7.66
N THR A 3 9.90 10.89 8.61
CA THR A 3 10.94 9.88 8.40
C THR A 3 10.37 8.50 8.10
N GLU A 4 9.05 8.36 8.06
CA GLU A 4 8.35 7.09 7.96
C GLU A 4 7.23 7.15 6.92
N VAL A 5 6.89 5.98 6.39
CA VAL A 5 5.70 5.78 5.56
C VAL A 5 4.50 5.64 6.48
N ILE A 6 3.44 6.41 6.23
CA ILE A 6 2.22 6.38 7.04
C ILE A 6 1.12 5.64 6.28
N GLN A 7 0.54 4.62 6.89
CA GLN A 7 -0.56 3.83 6.31
C GLN A 7 -1.86 4.11 7.08
N ASN A 8 -2.98 4.24 6.36
CA ASN A 8 -4.29 4.48 6.95
C ASN A 8 -5.39 3.73 6.16
N PRO A 9 -6.35 3.08 6.82
CA PRO A 9 -6.47 2.83 8.25
C PRO A 9 -5.59 1.66 8.74
N ARG A 10 -5.34 1.61 10.06
CA ARG A 10 -4.67 0.47 10.72
C ARG A 10 -5.52 -0.81 10.68
N HIS A 11 -6.83 -0.66 10.77
CA HIS A 11 -7.79 -1.75 10.72
C HIS A 11 -8.96 -1.35 9.82
N LEU A 12 -9.38 -2.27 8.94
CA LEU A 12 -10.52 -2.06 8.05
C LEU A 12 -11.33 -3.35 7.99
N VAL A 13 -12.61 -3.26 8.34
CA VAL A 13 -13.56 -4.37 8.22
C VAL A 13 -14.65 -3.95 7.24
N LYS A 14 -14.93 -4.80 6.26
CA LYS A 14 -15.93 -4.57 5.20
C LYS A 14 -16.75 -5.82 4.98
N GLY A 15 -17.98 -5.64 4.50
CA GLY A 15 -18.82 -6.76 4.07
C GLY A 15 -18.21 -7.48 2.87
N LYS A 16 -18.62 -8.72 2.62
CA LYS A 16 -18.21 -9.48 1.44
C LYS A 16 -18.52 -8.66 0.17
N GLU A 17 -17.60 -8.64 -0.78
CA GLU A 17 -17.71 -7.94 -2.08
C GLU A 17 -17.76 -6.40 -2.00
N GLN A 18 -17.75 -5.81 -0.81
CA GLN A 18 -17.63 -4.37 -0.68
C GLN A 18 -16.21 -3.91 -1.02
N LYS A 19 -16.12 -2.77 -1.72
CA LYS A 19 -14.83 -2.14 -2.01
C LYS A 19 -14.18 -1.64 -0.72
N ALA A 20 -12.89 -1.92 -0.57
CA ALA A 20 -12.03 -1.40 0.48
C ALA A 20 -11.08 -0.35 -0.10
N LYS A 21 -10.76 0.67 0.69
CA LYS A 21 -9.75 1.68 0.35
C LYS A 21 -8.74 1.77 1.48
N MET A 22 -7.47 1.73 1.12
CA MET A 22 -6.34 2.00 2.00
C MET A 22 -5.51 3.12 1.39
N ASP A 23 -5.00 3.98 2.23
CA ASP A 23 -4.22 5.16 1.87
C ASP A 23 -2.79 5.02 2.43
N CYS A 24 -1.82 5.54 1.68
CA CYS A 24 -0.41 5.55 2.02
C CYS A 24 0.15 6.95 1.77
N THR A 25 0.80 7.53 2.78
CA THR A 25 1.58 8.76 2.65
C THR A 25 3.06 8.38 2.65
N PRO A 26 3.77 8.51 1.53
CA PRO A 26 5.18 8.15 1.45
C PRO A 26 6.07 9.19 2.14
N ILE A 27 7.33 8.82 2.34
CA ILE A 27 8.38 9.73 2.82
C ILE A 27 8.61 10.81 1.76
N LYS A 28 8.71 12.06 2.21
CA LYS A 28 8.98 13.19 1.30
C LYS A 28 10.30 12.96 0.54
N GLY A 29 10.23 13.01 -0.79
CA GLY A 29 11.39 12.82 -1.67
C GLY A 29 11.57 11.39 -2.18
N HIS A 30 10.82 10.42 -1.68
CA HIS A 30 10.78 9.07 -2.27
C HIS A 30 9.91 9.10 -3.53
N SER A 31 10.49 8.72 -4.66
CA SER A 31 9.78 8.62 -5.94
C SER A 31 9.02 7.32 -6.11
N TYR A 32 9.37 6.27 -5.35
CA TYR A 32 8.74 4.95 -5.46
C TYR A 32 7.90 4.60 -4.23
N VAL A 33 6.74 4.01 -4.47
CA VAL A 33 5.85 3.45 -3.43
C VAL A 33 5.46 2.04 -3.81
N TYR A 34 5.75 1.07 -2.95
CA TYR A 34 5.45 -0.34 -3.19
C TYR A 34 4.31 -0.81 -2.29
N TRP A 35 3.39 -1.58 -2.86
CA TRP A 35 2.32 -2.25 -2.12
C TRP A 35 2.55 -3.76 -2.12
N TYR A 36 2.42 -4.34 -0.93
CA TYR A 36 2.50 -5.77 -0.70
C TYR A 36 1.28 -6.22 0.10
N TYR A 37 0.87 -7.48 -0.07
CA TYR A 37 -0.07 -8.15 0.82
C TYR A 37 0.59 -9.32 1.51
N LYS A 38 0.08 -9.66 2.70
CA LYS A 38 0.50 -10.82 3.46
C LYS A 38 -0.71 -11.46 4.11
N LYS A 39 -0.94 -12.74 3.82
CA LYS A 39 -1.90 -13.56 4.58
C LYS A 39 -1.22 -14.08 5.85
N PRO A 40 -1.96 -14.37 6.93
CA PRO A 40 -1.38 -15.01 8.12
C PRO A 40 -0.61 -16.27 7.74
N GLY A 41 0.67 -16.35 8.12
CA GLY A 41 1.56 -17.49 7.83
C GLY A 41 2.24 -17.48 6.45
N GLU A 42 1.92 -16.56 5.55
CA GLU A 42 2.57 -16.44 4.24
C GLU A 42 3.68 -15.36 4.22
N GLU A 43 4.52 -15.38 3.20
CA GLU A 43 5.46 -14.30 2.90
C GLU A 43 4.78 -13.04 2.33
N LEU A 44 5.52 -11.94 2.24
CA LEU A 44 5.05 -10.74 1.55
C LEU A 44 4.98 -11.00 0.04
N LYS A 45 3.80 -10.79 -0.53
CA LYS A 45 3.56 -10.90 -1.97
C LYS A 45 3.36 -9.52 -2.55
N PHE A 46 4.08 -9.26 -3.64
CA PHE A 46 3.99 -7.99 -4.37
C PHE A 46 2.61 -7.81 -5.00
N LEU A 47 2.11 -6.57 -5.02
CA LEU A 47 0.86 -6.19 -5.69
C LEU A 47 1.12 -5.23 -6.86
N VAL A 48 1.67 -4.07 -6.54
CA VAL A 48 1.78 -2.91 -7.44
C VAL A 48 2.82 -1.95 -6.89
N TYR A 49 3.48 -1.20 -7.76
CA TYR A 49 4.25 -0.03 -7.36
C TYR A 49 3.90 1.21 -8.17
N PHE A 50 4.14 2.35 -7.55
CA PHE A 50 3.94 3.67 -8.13
C PHE A 50 5.28 4.37 -8.25
N GLN A 51 5.48 5.11 -9.34
CA GLN A 51 6.58 6.05 -9.50
C GLN A 51 6.00 7.45 -9.68
N ASN A 52 6.32 8.39 -8.79
CA ASN A 52 5.80 9.77 -8.83
C ASN A 52 4.27 9.87 -8.95
N ALA A 53 3.54 8.94 -8.32
CA ALA A 53 2.08 8.74 -8.37
C ALA A 53 1.51 8.09 -9.65
N ASP A 54 2.34 7.76 -10.65
CA ASP A 54 1.94 6.94 -11.78
C ASP A 54 2.06 5.45 -11.46
N ILE A 55 1.09 4.64 -11.90
CA ILE A 55 1.14 3.17 -11.77
C ILE A 55 2.03 2.65 -12.89
N ILE A 56 3.17 2.05 -12.55
CA ILE A 56 4.12 1.57 -13.56
C ILE A 56 3.96 0.06 -13.80
N ASP A 57 3.61 -0.71 -12.77
CA ASP A 57 3.44 -2.16 -12.88
C ASP A 57 2.40 -2.70 -11.90
N LYS A 58 1.55 -3.61 -12.39
CA LYS A 58 0.49 -4.27 -11.64
C LYS A 58 0.52 -5.76 -12.01
N THR A 59 0.76 -6.62 -11.02
CA THR A 59 0.66 -8.08 -11.19
C THR A 59 -0.79 -8.51 -11.38
#